data_AF-A0A1H8Q5G3-F1
#
_entry.id   AF-A0A1H8Q5G3-F1
#
_cell.length_a   1.000
_cell.length_b   1.000
_cell.length_c   1.000
_cell.angle_alpha   90.00
_cell.angle_beta   90.00
_cell.angle_gamma   90.00
#
_symmetry.space_group_name_H-M   'P 1'
#
loop_
_entity.id
_entity.type
_entity.pdbx_description
1 polymer ?
#
loop_
_entity_poly.entity_id
_entity_poly.type
_entity_poly.pdbx_seq_one_letter_code
_entity_poly.pdbx_strand_id
1 'polypeptide(L)'
;MALTVEDLLATQEITEALYRVARATDRADPELYAAQFHEDGEDHHGLVGGPVGNIIANLTKATHLVYSQHAISNVLVDLHGDVAHVESCFDAAHQARRDDGSLEDEFIRGRYLDRFERRDGGPWRIARRVVVWDWSRIQPSGESWFDRVRQRPGVEDRFVFGRRDRTDMVYDFELPAELRDRAGEGSR
;
A
#
# COMPACT_ATOMS: atom_id res chain seq x y z
N MET A 1 -17.89 28.04 4.99
CA MET A 1 -17.95 27.88 6.46
C MET A 1 -16.54 27.69 6.98
N ALA A 2 -16.25 28.02 8.23
CA ALA A 2 -14.94 27.73 8.82
C ALA A 2 -14.82 26.23 9.11
N LEU A 3 -13.65 25.66 8.87
CA LEU A 3 -13.35 24.25 9.17
C LEU A 3 -13.46 24.00 10.68
N THR A 4 -14.03 22.86 11.08
CA THR A 4 -14.13 22.41 12.47
C THR A 4 -13.02 21.42 12.85
N VAL A 5 -12.88 21.10 14.14
CA VAL A 5 -11.95 20.05 14.59
C VAL A 5 -12.42 18.69 14.11
N GLU A 6 -13.73 18.47 14.09
CA GLU A 6 -14.38 17.26 13.58
C GLU A 6 -14.06 17.05 12.10
N ASP A 7 -14.04 18.12 11.29
CA ASP A 7 -13.65 18.06 9.88
C ASP A 7 -12.18 17.66 9.70
N LEU A 8 -11.29 18.16 10.56
CA LEU A 8 -9.87 17.78 10.55
C LEU A 8 -9.68 16.31 10.93
N LEU A 9 -10.41 15.82 11.93
CA LEU A 9 -10.36 14.42 12.36
C LEU A 9 -10.88 13.50 11.25
N ALA A 10 -11.99 13.85 10.59
CA ALA A 10 -12.52 13.12 9.45
C ALA A 10 -11.51 13.06 8.30
N THR A 11 -10.90 14.19 7.96
CA THR A 11 -9.87 14.26 6.91
C THR A 11 -8.66 13.38 7.23
N GLN A 12 -8.19 13.39 8.47
CA GLN A 12 -7.09 12.54 8.92
C GLN A 12 -7.45 11.06 8.88
N GLU A 13 -8.64 10.68 9.37
CA GLU A 13 -9.10 9.30 9.38
C GLU A 13 -9.18 8.72 7.95
N ILE A 14 -9.76 9.49 7.02
CA ILE A 14 -9.84 9.11 5.61
C ILE A 14 -8.44 8.99 5.00
N THR A 15 -7.55 9.95 5.26
CA THR A 15 -6.17 9.93 4.76
C THR A 15 -5.41 8.70 5.26
N GLU A 16 -5.57 8.34 6.53
CA GLU A 16 -4.96 7.12 7.07
C GLU A 16 -5.58 5.85 6.49
N ALA A 17 -6.89 5.83 6.21
CA ALA A 17 -7.51 4.69 5.53
C ALA A 17 -6.88 4.45 4.15
N LEU A 18 -6.59 5.50 3.37
CA LEU A 18 -5.86 5.40 2.10
C LEU A 18 -4.47 4.77 2.30
N TYR A 19 -3.72 5.21 3.31
CA TYR A 19 -2.41 4.64 3.64
C TYR A 19 -2.50 3.18 4.10
N ARG A 20 -3.57 2.80 4.82
CA ARG A 20 -3.83 1.40 5.22
C ARG A 20 -4.16 0.53 4.01
N VAL A 21 -4.90 1.04 3.02
CA VAL A 21 -5.14 0.34 1.76
C VAL A 21 -3.82 0.08 1.01
N ALA A 22 -2.95 1.09 0.90
CA ALA A 22 -1.63 0.94 0.29
C ALA A 22 -0.80 -0.14 1.02
N ARG A 23 -0.71 -0.05 2.36
CA ARG A 23 -0.03 -1.05 3.19
C ARG A 23 -0.59 -2.46 2.98
N ALA A 24 -1.92 -2.61 2.99
CA ALA A 24 -2.58 -3.89 2.79
C ALA A 24 -2.24 -4.49 1.42
N THR A 25 -2.24 -3.66 0.38
CA THR A 25 -1.89 -4.06 -0.99
C THR A 25 -0.45 -4.56 -1.05
N ASP A 26 0.47 -3.80 -0.46
CA ASP A 26 1.90 -4.09 -0.47
C ASP A 26 2.30 -5.28 0.42
N ARG A 27 1.41 -5.71 1.32
CA ARG A 27 1.62 -6.87 2.22
C ARG A 27 0.71 -8.03 1.89
N ALA A 28 -0.02 -7.95 0.77
CA ALA A 28 -1.03 -8.94 0.40
C ALA A 28 -1.99 -9.31 1.55
N ASP A 29 -2.39 -8.32 2.36
CA ASP A 29 -3.24 -8.54 3.55
C ASP A 29 -4.72 -8.30 3.20
N PRO A 30 -5.51 -9.36 2.97
CA PRO A 30 -6.91 -9.23 2.58
C PRO A 30 -7.79 -8.68 3.71
N GLU A 31 -7.46 -8.97 4.96
CA GLU A 31 -8.23 -8.52 6.12
C GLU A 31 -8.07 -7.02 6.33
N LEU A 32 -6.82 -6.52 6.25
CA LEU A 32 -6.53 -5.10 6.38
C LEU A 32 -7.16 -4.30 5.23
N TYR A 33 -7.13 -4.85 4.01
CA TYR A 33 -7.77 -4.22 2.84
C TYR A 33 -9.28 -4.12 3.04
N ALA A 34 -9.93 -5.24 3.37
CA ALA A 34 -11.37 -5.31 3.60
C ALA A 34 -11.84 -4.34 4.68
N ALA A 35 -11.07 -4.18 5.75
CA ALA A 35 -11.41 -3.30 6.87
C ALA A 35 -11.56 -1.81 6.49
N GLN A 36 -10.99 -1.37 5.35
CA GLN A 36 -11.08 0.01 4.87
C GLN A 36 -12.30 0.27 3.98
N PHE A 37 -13.04 -0.77 3.60
CA PHE A 37 -14.24 -0.68 2.76
C PHE A 37 -15.48 -1.02 3.56
N HIS A 38 -16.63 -0.46 3.15
CA HIS A 38 -17.92 -1.01 3.59
C HIS A 38 -18.11 -2.41 3.01
N GLU A 39 -18.95 -3.24 3.65
CA GLU A 39 -19.20 -4.62 3.21
C GLU A 39 -19.77 -4.69 1.79
N ASP A 40 -20.61 -3.71 1.43
CA ASP A 40 -21.17 -3.48 0.10
C ASP A 40 -20.28 -2.59 -0.78
N GLY A 41 -19.05 -2.32 -0.36
CA GLY A 41 -18.13 -1.43 -1.04
C GLY A 41 -17.67 -1.95 -2.40
N GLU A 42 -17.41 -1.02 -3.32
CA GLU A 42 -16.94 -1.33 -4.67
C GLU A 42 -15.54 -0.77 -4.93
N ASP A 43 -14.75 -1.47 -5.75
CA ASP A 43 -13.44 -1.03 -6.18
C ASP A 43 -13.24 -1.33 -7.68
N HIS A 44 -13.11 -0.26 -8.48
CA HIS A 44 -13.12 -0.30 -9.93
C HIS A 44 -11.75 0.06 -10.51
N HIS A 45 -11.06 -0.93 -11.07
CA HIS A 45 -9.73 -0.82 -11.69
C HIS A 45 -9.80 -0.80 -13.23
N GLY A 46 -10.84 -0.17 -13.79
CA GLY A 46 -11.18 -0.17 -15.22
C GLY A 46 -12.46 -0.96 -15.50
N LEU A 47 -12.53 -1.66 -16.65
CA LEU A 47 -13.65 -2.59 -16.94
C LEU A 47 -13.62 -3.83 -16.02
N VAL A 48 -12.50 -4.05 -15.36
CA VAL A 48 -12.33 -5.02 -14.29
C VAL A 48 -12.56 -4.27 -12.98
N GLY A 49 -13.65 -4.59 -12.28
CA GLY A 49 -14.10 -3.90 -11.08
C GLY A 49 -15.34 -4.55 -10.48
N GLY A 50 -15.93 -3.92 -9.47
CA GLY A 50 -17.16 -4.36 -8.83
C GLY A 50 -16.99 -4.50 -7.31
N PRO A 51 -17.67 -5.47 -6.68
CA PRO A 51 -17.58 -5.67 -5.24
C PRO A 51 -16.13 -5.84 -4.77
N VAL A 52 -15.77 -5.20 -3.67
CA VAL A 52 -14.39 -5.21 -3.13
C VAL A 52 -13.83 -6.62 -2.93
N GLY A 53 -14.68 -7.60 -2.64
CA GLY A 53 -14.31 -9.01 -2.53
C GLY A 53 -13.60 -9.56 -3.77
N ASN A 54 -13.90 -9.05 -4.97
CA ASN A 54 -13.21 -9.44 -6.20
C ASN A 54 -11.75 -8.99 -6.20
N ILE A 55 -11.48 -7.78 -5.72
CA ILE A 55 -10.13 -7.23 -5.63
C ILE A 55 -9.32 -7.95 -4.55
N ILE A 56 -9.94 -8.21 -3.41
CA ILE A 56 -9.33 -8.99 -2.31
C ILE A 56 -8.89 -10.38 -2.78
N ALA A 57 -9.70 -11.05 -3.61
CA ALA A 57 -9.35 -12.36 -4.17
C ALA A 57 -8.17 -12.29 -5.15
N ASN A 58 -7.94 -11.16 -5.82
CA ASN A 58 -6.80 -10.97 -6.71
C ASN A 58 -5.52 -10.63 -5.94
N LEU A 59 -5.64 -9.87 -4.85
CA LEU A 59 -4.52 -9.47 -3.99
C LEU A 59 -3.69 -10.67 -3.51
N THR A 60 -4.38 -11.73 -3.11
CA THR A 60 -3.78 -12.98 -2.59
C THR A 60 -3.22 -13.87 -3.70
N LYS A 61 -3.66 -13.69 -4.95
CA LYS A 61 -3.20 -14.47 -6.12
C LYS A 61 -2.01 -13.83 -6.84
N ALA A 62 -1.63 -12.60 -6.50
CA ALA A 62 -0.51 -11.89 -7.10
C ALA A 62 0.87 -12.40 -6.60
N THR A 63 1.09 -13.72 -6.67
CA THR A 63 2.30 -14.40 -6.17
C THR A 63 3.53 -14.17 -7.05
N HIS A 64 3.33 -13.66 -8.28
CA HIS A 64 4.40 -13.25 -9.18
C HIS A 64 5.10 -11.95 -8.74
N LEU A 65 4.46 -11.14 -7.89
CA LEU A 65 5.06 -9.92 -7.36
C LEU A 65 6.09 -10.26 -6.26
N VAL A 66 7.34 -9.91 -6.51
CA VAL A 66 8.46 -10.03 -5.56
C VAL A 66 8.47 -8.84 -4.61
N TYR A 67 8.29 -7.64 -5.15
CA TYR A 67 8.20 -6.39 -4.39
C TYR A 67 6.98 -5.59 -4.84
N SER A 68 6.37 -4.89 -3.88
CA SER A 68 5.28 -3.96 -4.11
C SER A 68 5.40 -2.80 -3.14
N GLN A 69 5.29 -1.58 -3.66
CA GLN A 69 5.19 -0.38 -2.85
C GLN A 69 4.24 0.61 -3.51
N HIS A 70 3.27 1.11 -2.75
CA HIS A 70 2.40 2.21 -3.13
C HIS A 70 2.69 3.43 -2.26
N ALA A 71 3.05 4.54 -2.90
CA ALA A 71 3.13 5.85 -2.26
C ALA A 71 1.86 6.64 -2.58
N ILE A 72 1.14 7.05 -1.54
CA ILE A 72 -0.04 7.90 -1.67
C ILE A 72 0.34 9.35 -1.42
N SER A 73 -0.15 10.25 -2.25
CA SER A 73 0.15 11.68 -2.21
C SER A 73 -1.05 12.51 -2.64
N ASN A 74 -0.95 13.84 -2.53
CA ASN A 74 -1.93 14.79 -3.05
C ASN A 74 -3.37 14.47 -2.63
N VAL A 75 -3.57 14.12 -1.36
CA VAL A 75 -4.89 13.77 -0.81
C VAL A 75 -5.71 15.05 -0.64
N LEU A 76 -6.84 15.12 -1.34
CA LEU A 76 -7.80 16.21 -1.27
C LEU A 76 -9.15 15.63 -0.84
N VAL A 77 -9.67 16.11 0.29
CA VAL A 77 -10.93 15.63 0.88
C VAL A 77 -11.97 16.74 0.81
N ASP A 78 -13.10 16.45 0.16
CA ASP A 78 -14.28 17.30 0.09
C ASP A 78 -15.41 16.69 0.92
N LEU A 79 -15.62 17.23 2.12
CA LEU A 79 -16.57 16.72 3.12
C LEU A 79 -17.99 17.27 2.89
N HIS A 80 -18.96 16.37 2.93
CA HIS A 80 -20.40 16.61 2.79
C HIS A 80 -21.16 15.91 3.92
N GLY A 81 -20.96 16.36 5.15
CA GLY A 81 -21.51 15.71 6.35
C GLY A 81 -20.85 14.34 6.57
N ASP A 82 -21.63 13.27 6.47
CA ASP A 82 -21.17 11.88 6.64
C ASP A 82 -20.75 11.21 5.31
N VAL A 83 -20.60 12.01 4.25
CA VAL A 83 -20.06 11.58 2.94
C VAL A 83 -18.85 12.41 2.60
N ALA A 84 -17.83 11.83 1.96
CA ALA A 84 -16.68 12.56 1.45
C ALA A 84 -16.33 12.11 0.03
N HIS A 85 -16.02 13.06 -0.84
CA HIS A 85 -15.37 12.80 -2.12
C HIS A 85 -13.89 13.07 -1.99
N VAL A 86 -13.07 12.11 -2.38
CA VAL A 86 -11.64 12.15 -2.12
C VAL A 86 -10.88 11.86 -3.39
N GLU A 87 -9.95 12.75 -3.71
CA GLU A 87 -8.92 12.51 -4.71
C GLU A 87 -7.62 12.20 -3.97
N SER A 88 -6.90 11.18 -4.43
CA SER A 88 -5.51 10.94 -4.02
C SER A 88 -4.71 10.42 -5.20
N CYS A 89 -3.44 10.79 -5.27
CA CYS A 89 -2.51 10.26 -6.27
C CYS A 89 -1.78 9.04 -5.70
N PHE A 90 -1.56 8.02 -6.54
CA PHE A 90 -0.68 6.89 -6.20
C PHE A 90 0.50 6.82 -7.18
N ASP A 91 1.68 6.50 -6.64
CA ASP A 91 2.84 6.00 -7.38
C ASP A 91 3.14 4.59 -6.87
N ALA A 92 2.97 3.61 -7.75
CA ALA A 92 3.18 2.20 -7.46
C ALA A 92 4.44 1.72 -8.19
N ALA A 93 5.34 1.10 -7.43
CA ALA A 93 6.51 0.42 -7.95
C ALA A 93 6.44 -1.05 -7.56
N HIS A 94 6.45 -1.93 -8.56
CA HIS A 94 6.51 -3.36 -8.37
C HIS A 94 7.75 -3.95 -9.02
N GLN A 95 8.21 -5.08 -8.47
CA GLN A 95 9.08 -5.99 -9.20
C GLN A 95 8.33 -7.30 -9.36
N ALA A 96 8.14 -7.73 -10.62
CA ALA A 96 7.39 -8.92 -10.98
C ALA A 96 8.31 -9.97 -11.59
N ARG A 97 8.04 -11.24 -11.29
CA ARG A 97 8.68 -12.40 -11.92
C ARG A 97 7.83 -12.91 -13.09
N ARG A 98 8.43 -13.01 -14.26
CA ARG A 98 7.84 -13.60 -15.46
C ARG A 98 7.91 -15.13 -15.43
N ASP A 99 7.15 -15.78 -16.31
CA ASP A 99 7.09 -17.24 -16.44
C ASP A 99 8.46 -17.86 -16.82
N ASP A 100 9.29 -17.11 -17.56
CA ASP A 100 10.66 -17.51 -17.91
C ASP A 100 11.68 -17.28 -16.77
N GLY A 101 11.22 -16.80 -15.62
CA GLY A 101 12.02 -16.53 -14.43
C GLY A 101 12.66 -15.14 -14.41
N SER A 102 12.62 -14.39 -15.50
CA SER A 102 13.14 -13.02 -15.55
C SER A 102 12.36 -12.06 -14.64
N LEU A 103 13.01 -10.96 -14.26
CA LEU A 103 12.42 -9.92 -13.42
C LEU A 103 12.17 -8.66 -14.25
N GLU A 104 11.03 -8.02 -13.99
CA GLU A 104 10.69 -6.72 -14.54
C GLU A 104 10.25 -5.76 -13.44
N ASP A 105 10.62 -4.49 -13.61
CA ASP A 105 10.13 -3.40 -12.77
C ASP A 105 8.92 -2.76 -13.46
N GLU A 106 7.81 -2.67 -12.74
CA GLU A 106 6.56 -2.07 -13.17
C GLU A 106 6.33 -0.79 -12.38
N PHE A 107 6.22 0.33 -13.09
CA PHE A 107 5.90 1.63 -12.52
C PHE A 107 4.52 2.05 -13.00
N ILE A 108 3.61 2.34 -12.06
CA ILE A 108 2.23 2.66 -12.36
C ILE A 108 1.81 3.87 -11.54
N ARG A 109 1.21 4.85 -12.18
CA ARG A 109 0.77 6.08 -11.56
C ARG A 109 -0.65 6.40 -11.94
N GLY A 110 -1.36 6.99 -11.01
CA GLY A 110 -2.73 7.37 -11.23
C GLY A 110 -3.35 8.07 -10.05
N ARG A 111 -4.68 8.10 -10.07
CA ARG A 111 -5.49 8.66 -9.00
C ARG A 111 -6.51 7.65 -8.50
N TYR A 112 -6.77 7.67 -7.20
CA TYR A 112 -7.98 7.11 -6.63
C TYR A 112 -9.00 8.22 -6.48
N LEU A 113 -10.18 7.99 -7.07
CA LEU A 113 -11.37 8.80 -6.88
C LEU A 113 -12.31 8.01 -5.99
N ASP A 114 -12.29 8.35 -4.71
CA ASP A 114 -13.00 7.63 -3.68
C ASP A 114 -14.24 8.37 -3.22
N ARG A 115 -15.29 7.60 -2.96
CA ARG A 115 -16.42 8.03 -2.15
C ARG A 115 -16.34 7.32 -0.82
N PHE A 116 -16.05 8.08 0.21
CA PHE A 116 -16.07 7.63 1.60
C PHE A 116 -17.43 7.93 2.22
N GLU A 117 -17.86 7.06 3.12
CA GLU A 117 -19.04 7.27 3.96
C GLU A 117 -18.74 6.92 5.40
N ARG A 118 -19.32 7.68 6.32
CA ARG A 118 -19.44 7.35 7.72
C ARG A 118 -20.87 6.91 8.01
N ARG A 119 -21.08 5.64 8.34
CA ARG A 119 -22.41 5.08 8.61
C ARG A 119 -22.61 4.90 10.11
N ASP A 120 -23.76 5.32 10.62
CA ASP A 120 -24.17 5.16 12.02
C ASP A 120 -23.16 5.65 13.06
N GLY A 121 -22.42 6.73 12.74
CA GLY A 121 -21.37 7.27 13.61
C GLY A 121 -20.14 6.36 13.77
N GLY A 122 -20.02 5.32 12.93
CA GLY A 122 -18.86 4.44 12.87
C GLY A 122 -17.64 5.08 12.20
N PRO A 123 -16.65 4.28 11.76
CA PRO A 123 -15.49 4.80 11.06
C PRO A 123 -15.81 5.22 9.62
N TRP A 124 -14.99 6.10 9.06
CA TRP A 124 -15.00 6.41 7.64
C TRP A 124 -14.45 5.23 6.84
N ARG A 125 -15.23 4.75 5.87
CA ARG A 125 -14.82 3.66 4.97
C ARG A 125 -15.16 3.97 3.53
N ILE A 126 -14.42 3.34 2.62
CA ILE A 126 -14.62 3.45 1.19
C ILE A 126 -15.92 2.73 0.83
N ALA A 127 -16.90 3.48 0.32
CA ALA A 127 -18.10 2.93 -0.29
C ALA A 127 -17.87 2.62 -1.78
N ARG A 128 -17.06 3.43 -2.45
CA ARG A 128 -16.68 3.19 -3.85
C ARG A 128 -15.32 3.79 -4.16
N ARG A 129 -14.47 3.04 -4.83
CA ARG A 129 -13.23 3.50 -5.46
C ARG A 129 -13.33 3.40 -6.98
N VAL A 130 -12.84 4.42 -7.67
CA VAL A 130 -12.51 4.37 -9.10
C VAL A 130 -11.03 4.69 -9.26
N VAL A 131 -10.29 3.79 -9.87
CA VAL A 131 -8.88 4.00 -10.24
C VAL A 131 -8.82 4.67 -11.60
N VAL A 132 -8.16 5.82 -11.66
CA VAL A 132 -7.84 6.52 -12.89
C VAL A 132 -6.37 6.31 -13.19
N TRP A 133 -6.08 5.56 -14.25
CA TRP A 133 -4.72 5.27 -14.69
C TRP A 133 -4.17 6.42 -15.53
N ASP A 134 -3.18 7.14 -15.00
CA ASP A 134 -2.63 8.32 -15.67
C ASP A 134 -1.34 7.99 -16.44
N TRP A 135 -0.52 7.06 -15.93
CA TRP A 135 0.75 6.69 -16.57
C TRP A 135 1.24 5.31 -16.13
N SER A 136 1.93 4.60 -17.02
CA SER A 136 2.70 3.41 -16.64
C SER A 136 3.94 3.22 -17.50
N ARG A 137 4.90 2.47 -16.96
CA ARG A 137 6.09 1.98 -17.66
C ARG A 137 6.47 0.62 -17.10
N ILE A 138 6.88 -0.26 -18.00
CA ILE A 138 7.52 -1.54 -17.66
C ILE A 138 8.92 -1.54 -18.26
N GLN A 139 9.87 -2.11 -17.53
CA GLN A 139 11.23 -2.33 -18.00
C GLN A 139 11.83 -3.59 -17.37
N PRO A 140 12.80 -4.26 -18.04
CA PRO A 140 13.56 -5.32 -17.40
C PRO A 140 14.24 -4.83 -16.12
N SER A 141 14.21 -5.62 -15.05
CA SER A 141 14.93 -5.27 -13.82
C SER A 141 16.44 -5.32 -14.08
N GLY A 142 17.12 -4.26 -13.67
CA GLY A 142 18.58 -4.22 -13.68
C GLY A 142 19.20 -4.87 -12.44
N GLU A 143 20.53 -4.84 -12.38
CA GLU A 143 21.25 -5.13 -11.14
C GLU A 143 20.84 -4.14 -10.04
N SER A 144 20.38 -4.66 -8.90
CA SER A 144 19.97 -3.80 -7.80
C SER A 144 21.18 -3.20 -7.06
N TRP A 145 20.96 -2.08 -6.37
CA TRP A 145 21.98 -1.52 -5.49
C TRP A 145 22.40 -2.52 -4.39
N PHE A 146 21.46 -3.30 -3.85
CA PHE A 146 21.75 -4.31 -2.84
C PHE A 146 22.67 -5.42 -3.37
N ASP A 147 22.46 -5.87 -4.61
CA ASP A 147 23.33 -6.86 -5.25
C ASP A 147 24.75 -6.34 -5.43
N ARG A 148 24.90 -5.07 -5.83
CA ARG A 148 26.21 -4.42 -5.90
C ARG A 148 26.89 -4.34 -4.55
N VAL A 149 26.14 -4.09 -3.47
CA VAL A 149 26.71 -4.04 -2.11
C VAL A 149 27.19 -5.43 -1.69
N ARG A 150 26.41 -6.48 -1.94
CA ARG A 150 26.76 -7.88 -1.63
C ARG A 150 28.05 -8.35 -2.31
N GLN A 151 28.36 -7.80 -3.47
CA GLN A 151 29.58 -8.13 -4.22
C GLN A 151 30.84 -7.45 -3.68
N ARG A 152 30.73 -6.50 -2.72
CA ARG A 152 31.90 -5.78 -2.19
C ARG A 152 32.72 -6.67 -1.23
N PRO A 153 34.04 -6.76 -1.41
CA PRO A 153 34.90 -7.53 -0.50
C PRO A 153 34.78 -7.07 0.95
N GLY A 154 34.58 -8.01 1.87
CA GLY A 154 34.51 -7.73 3.32
C GLY A 154 33.19 -7.11 3.80
N VAL A 155 32.17 -6.99 2.94
CA VAL A 155 30.82 -6.58 3.35
C VAL A 155 29.98 -7.81 3.66
N GLU A 156 29.45 -7.86 4.88
CA GLU A 156 28.41 -8.81 5.25
C GLU A 156 27.04 -8.21 4.91
N ASP A 157 26.19 -8.96 4.21
CA ASP A 157 24.83 -8.53 3.91
C ASP A 157 23.97 -8.58 5.18
N ARG A 158 23.62 -7.40 5.68
CA ARG A 158 22.85 -7.23 6.93
C ARG A 158 21.61 -6.35 6.70
N PHE A 159 21.15 -6.24 5.46
CA PHE A 159 19.95 -5.49 5.16
C PHE A 159 18.71 -6.23 5.65
N VAL A 160 17.75 -5.48 6.19
CA VAL A 160 16.43 -5.98 6.55
C VAL A 160 15.48 -5.64 5.43
N PHE A 161 14.87 -6.65 4.84
CA PHE A 161 13.93 -6.48 3.73
C PHE A 161 12.49 -6.64 4.22
N GLY A 162 11.60 -5.81 3.67
CA GLY A 162 10.16 -5.97 3.86
C GLY A 162 9.65 -7.27 3.25
N ARG A 163 8.47 -7.71 3.72
CA ARG A 163 7.80 -8.92 3.26
C ARG A 163 6.41 -8.57 2.72
N ARG A 164 5.98 -9.32 1.71
CA ARG A 164 4.66 -9.17 1.08
C ARG A 164 3.62 -10.09 1.76
N ASP A 165 3.64 -10.13 3.09
CA ASP A 165 2.73 -10.91 3.92
C ASP A 165 2.70 -10.37 5.36
N ARG A 166 1.95 -11.05 6.24
CA ARG A 166 1.81 -10.68 7.67
C ARG A 166 3.04 -10.95 8.54
N THR A 167 4.12 -11.47 7.96
CA THR A 167 5.40 -11.63 8.65
C THR A 167 6.34 -10.42 8.43
N ASP A 168 5.86 -9.37 7.75
CA ASP A 168 6.54 -8.07 7.68
C ASP A 168 6.59 -7.41 9.07
N MET A 169 7.72 -6.79 9.39
CA MET A 169 7.97 -6.18 10.70
C MET A 169 7.02 -5.03 11.05
N VAL A 170 6.24 -4.49 10.10
CA VAL A 170 5.24 -3.46 10.41
C VAL A 170 4.12 -3.97 11.34
N TYR A 171 3.96 -5.29 11.49
CA TYR A 171 2.92 -5.88 12.33
C TYR A 171 3.34 -6.07 13.79
N ASP A 172 4.64 -6.18 14.08
CA ASP A 172 5.17 -6.41 15.43
C ASP A 172 6.16 -5.33 15.90
N PHE A 173 6.78 -4.60 14.97
CA PHE A 173 7.89 -3.66 15.21
C PHE A 173 9.06 -4.27 16.00
N GLU A 174 9.23 -5.59 15.92
CA GLU A 174 10.26 -6.31 16.65
C GLU A 174 11.58 -6.32 15.89
N LEU A 175 12.66 -5.84 16.54
CA LEU A 175 14.00 -5.92 15.95
C LEU A 175 14.40 -7.39 15.75
N PRO A 176 14.97 -7.78 14.59
CA PRO A 176 15.57 -9.09 14.39
C PRO A 176 16.67 -9.35 15.44
N ALA A 177 16.79 -10.60 15.90
CA ALA A 177 17.74 -10.97 16.95
C ALA A 177 19.18 -10.59 16.58
N GLU A 178 19.53 -10.76 15.30
CA GLU A 178 20.82 -10.45 14.71
C GLU A 178 21.20 -8.96 14.85
N LEU A 179 20.19 -8.07 14.95
CA LEU A 179 20.39 -6.64 15.19
C LEU A 179 20.38 -6.28 16.68
N ARG A 180 19.67 -7.04 17.52
CA ARG A 180 19.60 -6.80 18.98
C ARG A 180 20.96 -7.03 19.65
N ASP A 181 21.66 -8.11 19.30
CA ASP A 181 22.91 -8.51 19.97
C ASP A 181 24.03 -7.48 19.81
N ARG A 182 24.02 -6.68 18.74
CA ARG A 182 25.06 -5.66 18.48
C ARG A 182 24.78 -4.30 19.13
N ALA A 183 23.52 -4.00 19.47
CA ALA A 183 23.20 -2.80 20.24
C ALA A 183 23.80 -2.87 21.67
N GLY A 184 24.06 -4.08 22.18
CA GLY A 184 24.75 -4.31 23.46
C GLY A 184 26.27 -4.18 23.40
N GLU A 185 26.89 -4.29 22.22
CA GLU A 185 28.36 -4.26 22.05
C GLU A 185 28.93 -2.85 21.93
N GLY A 186 28.10 -1.82 21.71
CA GLY A 186 28.51 -0.42 21.54
C GLY A 186 28.42 0.47 22.79
N SER A 187 28.10 -0.09 23.96
CA SER A 187 27.88 0.65 25.22
C SER A 187 28.90 0.30 26.33
N ARG A 188 30.17 0.10 25.96
CA ARG A 188 31.29 0.00 26.92
C ARG A 188 32.45 0.89 26.51
#